data_AF-A0A536VYS2-F1
#
_entry.id   AF-A0A536VYS2-F1
#
_cell.length_a   1.000
_cell.length_b   1.000
_cell.length_c   1.000
_cell.angle_alpha   90.00
_cell.angle_beta   90.00
_cell.angle_gamma   90.00
#
_symmetry.space_group_name_H-M   'P 1'
#
loop_
_entity.id
_entity.type
_entity.pdbx_description
1 polymer ?
#
loop_
_entity_poly.entity_id
_entity_poly.type
_entity_poly.pdbx_seq_one_letter_code
_entity_poly.pdbx_strand_id
1 'polypeptide(L)'
;MKSILSLALLVGLGLSATAVEAWDNNNTPPQPSSCGNSTFPASGQTTPAMGTMTHTGATVRDDGFVKAGGPLSYQDNGDGTITDLNTGLMWEKKSADGSLHDVFKSFVWSSPVTDTVWDWIDAINTEVGNGIGFAGFNDWRLPNVRELLSIVDYGRLNPSVNPAFNNNVSPGCTVLTCSAISPVPYWSSTTVATVDVDAWTVEFAAGHVVAFLKSESHLVRAVRGGCVMQ
;
A
#
# COMPACT_ATOMS: atom_id res chain seq x y z
N MET A 1 34.76 -44.86 -32.25
CA MET A 1 34.78 -43.40 -32.00
C MET A 1 34.12 -43.19 -30.66
N LYS A 2 34.91 -42.92 -29.60
CA LYS A 2 34.95 -41.65 -28.84
C LYS A 2 33.55 -41.28 -28.27
N SER A 3 33.30 -41.00 -26.99
CA SER A 3 34.16 -40.60 -25.87
C SER A 3 33.27 -40.05 -24.74
N ILE A 4 33.60 -40.38 -23.48
CA ILE A 4 33.55 -39.54 -22.25
C ILE A 4 32.21 -39.23 -21.53
N LEU A 5 32.24 -39.51 -20.21
CA LEU A 5 31.41 -39.03 -19.11
C LEU A 5 31.21 -37.50 -19.11
N SER A 6 30.08 -37.00 -18.58
CA SER A 6 30.19 -35.96 -17.56
C SER A 6 28.98 -35.91 -16.63
N LEU A 7 29.31 -35.98 -15.33
CA LEU A 7 28.47 -35.74 -14.18
C LEU A 7 28.49 -34.23 -13.91
N ALA A 8 27.34 -33.57 -13.78
CA ALA A 8 27.27 -32.26 -13.15
C ALA A 8 25.96 -32.13 -12.35
N LEU A 9 26.16 -32.25 -11.04
CA LEU A 9 25.25 -31.90 -9.97
C LEU A 9 25.00 -30.38 -9.99
N LEU A 10 23.74 -29.96 -9.99
CA LEU A 10 23.36 -28.65 -9.43
C LEU A 10 22.32 -28.90 -8.33
N VAL A 11 22.81 -29.01 -7.10
CA VAL A 11 22.03 -28.73 -5.90
C VAL A 11 22.05 -27.21 -5.73
N GLY A 12 20.89 -26.58 -5.59
CA GLY A 12 20.83 -25.15 -5.33
C GLY A 12 19.42 -24.62 -5.15
N LEU A 13 18.97 -24.64 -3.89
CA LEU A 13 18.07 -23.67 -3.25
C LEU A 13 16.65 -23.59 -3.85
N GLY A 14 15.62 -24.10 -3.19
CA GLY A 14 15.28 -23.74 -1.82
C GLY A 14 14.47 -22.45 -1.84
N LEU A 15 13.16 -22.62 -1.98
CA LEU A 15 12.03 -21.77 -1.55
C LEU A 15 10.87 -22.14 -2.47
N SER A 16 10.31 -23.33 -2.25
CA SER A 16 8.89 -23.51 -2.54
C SER A 16 8.15 -22.56 -1.62
N ALA A 17 7.85 -21.36 -2.11
CA ALA A 17 6.73 -20.60 -1.59
C ALA A 17 5.49 -21.42 -1.96
N THR A 18 5.19 -22.43 -1.15
CA THR A 18 3.85 -23.02 -1.15
C THR A 18 2.92 -21.88 -0.81
N ALA A 19 1.90 -21.69 -1.64
CA ALA A 19 0.77 -20.81 -1.40
C ALA A 19 0.25 -21.03 0.03
N VAL A 20 0.71 -20.18 0.93
CA VAL A 20 0.28 -19.99 2.32
C VAL A 20 0.14 -18.47 2.32
N GLU A 21 -1.00 -17.86 2.07
CA GLU A 21 -2.36 -18.11 2.53
C GLU A 21 -3.37 -17.65 1.45
N ALA A 22 -3.70 -18.51 0.48
CA ALA A 22 -4.87 -18.25 -0.37
C ALA A 22 -6.14 -18.36 0.50
N TRP A 23 -7.24 -17.71 0.09
CA TRP A 23 -8.55 -17.90 0.71
C TRP A 23 -8.78 -19.38 0.97
N ASP A 24 -9.13 -19.73 2.21
CA ASP A 24 -9.42 -21.12 2.51
C ASP A 24 -10.62 -21.60 1.69
N ASN A 25 -10.82 -22.91 1.64
CA ASN A 25 -11.90 -23.55 0.86
C ASN A 25 -13.32 -23.09 1.27
N ASN A 26 -13.44 -22.19 2.26
CA ASN A 26 -14.65 -21.59 2.79
C ASN A 26 -14.78 -20.09 2.45
N ASN A 27 -13.96 -19.54 1.55
CA ASN A 27 -13.96 -18.11 1.18
C ASN A 27 -13.71 -17.18 2.37
N THR A 28 -12.95 -17.61 3.39
CA THR A 28 -12.63 -16.73 4.52
C THR A 28 -11.23 -16.10 4.34
N PRO A 29 -11.10 -14.78 4.51
CA PRO A 29 -9.80 -14.12 4.48
C PRO A 29 -8.90 -14.65 5.61
N PRO A 30 -7.59 -14.81 5.36
CA PRO A 30 -6.62 -15.13 6.40
C PRO A 30 -6.75 -14.14 7.58
N GLN A 31 -6.67 -14.65 8.81
CA GLN A 31 -6.74 -13.80 9.99
C GLN A 31 -5.47 -12.95 10.10
N PRO A 32 -5.61 -11.63 10.32
CA PRO A 32 -4.44 -10.75 10.39
C PRO A 32 -3.56 -11.11 11.59
N SER A 33 -2.25 -11.22 11.36
CA SER A 33 -1.27 -11.44 12.43
C SER A 33 -1.21 -10.23 13.38
N SER A 34 -1.10 -10.47 14.68
CA SER A 34 -0.89 -9.39 15.66
C SER A 34 0.46 -8.72 15.43
N CYS A 35 0.47 -7.39 15.37
CA CYS A 35 1.71 -6.63 15.39
C CYS A 35 2.43 -6.88 16.71
N GLY A 36 3.70 -7.31 16.65
CA GLY A 36 4.57 -7.45 17.81
C GLY A 36 4.86 -6.09 18.48
N ASN A 37 6.01 -5.94 19.12
CA ASN A 37 6.43 -4.64 19.68
C ASN A 37 6.71 -3.63 18.55
N SER A 38 5.67 -3.03 18.00
CA SER A 38 5.75 -1.97 16.99
C SER A 38 5.97 -0.62 17.65
N THR A 39 6.99 0.11 17.20
CA THR A 39 7.16 1.53 17.52
C THR A 39 6.21 2.36 16.65
N PHE A 40 5.52 3.33 17.24
CA PHE A 40 4.68 4.28 16.50
C PHE A 40 5.47 4.87 15.31
N PRO A 41 4.95 4.87 14.07
CA PRO A 41 5.68 5.38 12.92
C PRO A 41 6.05 6.85 13.09
N ALA A 42 7.26 7.22 12.68
CA ALA A 42 7.66 8.62 12.57
C ALA A 42 6.78 9.32 11.51
N SER A 43 6.47 10.60 11.73
CA SER A 43 5.70 11.41 10.77
C SER A 43 6.44 11.65 9.44
N GLY A 44 7.76 11.46 9.43
CA GLY A 44 8.65 11.84 8.34
C GLY A 44 9.15 13.29 8.42
N GLN A 45 8.57 14.13 9.29
CA GLN A 45 9.06 15.48 9.53
C GLN A 45 10.40 15.47 10.27
N THR A 46 11.38 16.22 9.76
CA THR A 46 12.73 16.31 10.36
C THR A 46 13.14 17.73 10.72
N THR A 47 12.27 18.71 10.47
CA THR A 47 12.52 20.14 10.69
C THR A 47 11.75 20.63 11.91
N PRO A 48 12.44 21.06 12.99
CA PRO A 48 11.79 21.61 14.17
C PRO A 48 11.08 22.94 13.90
N ALA A 49 9.97 23.18 14.60
CA ALA A 49 9.36 24.49 14.71
C ALA A 49 10.29 25.44 15.48
N MET A 50 10.41 26.67 15.00
CA MET A 50 11.09 27.72 15.73
C MET A 50 10.14 28.31 16.77
N GLY A 51 10.25 27.84 18.02
CA GLY A 51 9.43 28.33 19.13
C GLY A 51 10.05 28.06 20.49
N THR A 52 9.67 28.88 21.47
CA THR A 52 10.02 28.68 22.88
C THR A 52 8.74 28.66 23.73
N MET A 53 8.71 27.78 24.73
CA MET A 53 7.62 27.67 25.68
C MET A 53 7.66 28.84 26.65
N THR A 54 6.57 29.61 26.75
CA THR A 54 6.53 30.85 27.56
C THR A 54 6.75 30.62 29.06
N HIS A 55 6.32 29.46 29.58
CA HIS A 55 6.46 29.13 30.99
C HIS A 55 7.87 28.68 31.39
N THR A 56 8.56 27.93 30.52
CA THR A 56 9.84 27.28 30.86
C THR A 56 11.04 27.88 30.14
N GLY A 57 10.84 28.68 29.09
CA GLY A 57 11.88 29.17 28.20
C GLY A 57 12.51 28.09 27.31
N ALA A 58 12.04 26.85 27.38
CA ALA A 58 12.59 25.74 26.61
C ALA A 58 12.16 25.80 25.14
N THR A 59 13.01 25.31 24.23
CA THR A 59 12.64 25.10 22.83
C THR A 59 11.46 24.13 22.73
N VAL A 60 10.53 24.39 21.81
CA VAL A 60 9.44 23.47 21.49
C VAL A 60 10.01 22.11 21.05
N ARG A 61 9.52 21.03 21.65
CA ARG A 61 9.94 19.65 21.35
C ARG A 61 8.87 18.96 20.51
N ASP A 62 8.70 19.44 19.28
CA ASP A 62 7.83 18.81 18.28
C ASP A 62 8.49 17.58 17.65
N ASP A 63 7.82 16.95 16.69
CA ASP A 63 8.30 15.75 16.00
C ASP A 63 9.57 16.01 15.18
N GLY A 64 9.70 17.17 14.54
CA GLY A 64 10.92 17.61 13.86
C GLY A 64 12.13 17.80 14.79
N PHE A 65 11.92 18.20 16.05
CA PHE A 65 12.95 18.26 17.09
C PHE A 65 13.26 16.90 17.68
N VAL A 66 12.23 16.15 18.07
CA VAL A 66 12.35 14.91 18.85
C VAL A 66 12.86 13.76 17.97
N LYS A 67 12.42 13.69 16.71
CA LYS A 67 12.80 12.64 15.74
C LYS A 67 12.65 11.22 16.31
N ALA A 68 11.60 11.00 17.09
CA ALA A 68 11.23 9.69 17.61
C ALA A 68 10.23 8.99 16.69
N GLY A 69 9.95 7.72 17.00
CA GLY A 69 9.13 6.84 16.18
C GLY A 69 9.98 5.92 15.30
N GLY A 70 9.37 4.84 14.80
CA GLY A 70 10.01 3.95 13.85
C GLY A 70 10.12 4.65 12.50
N PRO A 71 11.31 4.67 11.84
CA PRO A 71 11.41 5.24 10.51
C PRO A 71 10.46 4.51 9.55
N LEU A 72 9.83 5.26 8.66
CA LEU A 72 9.09 4.66 7.54
C LEU A 72 10.04 3.76 6.76
N SER A 73 9.69 2.49 6.59
CA SER A 73 10.59 1.46 6.09
C SER A 73 9.88 0.60 5.05
N TYR A 74 10.27 0.78 3.79
CA TYR A 74 9.64 0.15 2.65
C TYR A 74 10.68 -0.55 1.76
N GLN A 75 10.33 -1.72 1.28
CA GLN A 75 11.15 -2.53 0.39
C GLN A 75 10.40 -2.80 -0.91
N ASP A 76 10.94 -2.37 -2.05
CA ASP A 76 10.48 -2.82 -3.36
C ASP A 76 10.91 -4.28 -3.56
N ASN A 77 9.96 -5.16 -3.87
CA ASN A 77 10.22 -6.59 -4.05
C ASN A 77 10.63 -6.94 -5.49
N GLY A 78 10.53 -5.98 -6.44
CA GLY A 78 10.89 -6.18 -7.84
C GLY A 78 9.87 -6.98 -8.67
N ASP A 79 8.74 -7.33 -8.08
CA ASP A 79 7.65 -8.14 -8.67
C ASP A 79 6.35 -7.33 -8.89
N GLY A 80 6.42 -6.00 -8.71
CA GLY A 80 5.25 -5.14 -8.74
C GLY A 80 4.69 -4.80 -7.35
N THR A 81 5.35 -5.23 -6.27
CA THR A 81 4.90 -4.96 -4.90
C THR A 81 5.94 -4.24 -4.04
N ILE A 82 5.47 -3.61 -2.96
CA ILE A 82 6.28 -2.95 -1.93
C ILE A 82 5.89 -3.51 -0.56
N THR A 83 6.85 -4.03 0.20
CA THR A 83 6.64 -4.45 1.60
C THR A 83 6.87 -3.30 2.56
N ASP A 84 5.92 -3.03 3.44
CA ASP A 84 6.11 -2.20 4.64
C ASP A 84 6.72 -3.06 5.74
N LEU A 85 7.98 -2.79 6.09
CA LEU A 85 8.73 -3.57 7.06
C LEU A 85 8.29 -3.33 8.51
N ASN A 86 7.50 -2.29 8.77
CA ASN A 86 6.98 -1.98 10.11
C ASN A 86 5.65 -2.72 10.39
N THR A 87 4.83 -2.91 9.37
CA THR A 87 3.47 -3.48 9.50
C THR A 87 3.34 -4.88 8.89
N GLY A 88 4.29 -5.28 8.05
CA GLY A 88 4.19 -6.49 7.23
C GLY A 88 3.18 -6.39 6.08
N LEU A 89 2.58 -5.21 5.86
CA LEU A 89 1.67 -4.99 4.73
C LEU A 89 2.46 -5.05 3.42
N MET A 90 1.87 -5.67 2.42
CA MET A 90 2.39 -5.66 1.05
C MET A 90 1.45 -4.84 0.18
N TRP A 91 2.02 -3.87 -0.52
CA TRP A 91 1.31 -2.88 -1.31
C TRP A 91 1.52 -3.12 -2.80
N GLU A 92 0.48 -2.91 -3.58
CA GLU A 92 0.54 -2.83 -5.03
C GLU A 92 1.34 -1.59 -5.46
N LYS A 93 2.28 -1.72 -6.39
CA LYS A 93 2.87 -0.59 -7.13
C LYS A 93 1.89 -0.12 -8.21
N LYS A 94 1.82 1.18 -8.48
CA LYS A 94 0.98 1.71 -9.58
C LYS A 94 1.81 2.03 -10.81
N SER A 95 1.27 1.70 -11.97
CA SER A 95 1.84 2.03 -13.28
C SER A 95 1.31 3.35 -13.84
N ALA A 96 1.79 3.75 -15.01
CA ALA A 96 1.26 4.85 -15.82
C ALA A 96 1.10 4.42 -17.29
N ASP A 97 0.54 3.23 -17.49
CA ASP A 97 0.46 2.50 -18.76
C ASP A 97 -0.97 2.14 -19.21
N GLY A 98 -2.00 2.59 -18.47
CA GLY A 98 -3.41 2.31 -18.73
C GLY A 98 -3.91 0.93 -18.29
N SER A 99 -3.03 0.07 -17.76
CA SER A 99 -3.36 -1.27 -17.25
C SER A 99 -4.26 -1.21 -16.00
N LEU A 100 -4.66 -2.38 -15.48
CA LEU A 100 -5.42 -2.50 -14.22
C LEU A 100 -4.75 -1.79 -13.03
N HIS A 101 -3.43 -1.68 -13.08
CA HIS A 101 -2.59 -1.06 -12.04
C HIS A 101 -2.29 0.41 -12.29
N ASP A 102 -2.88 1.02 -13.32
CA ASP A 102 -2.62 2.42 -13.65
C ASP A 102 -3.03 3.35 -12.48
N VAL A 103 -2.18 4.33 -12.22
CA VAL A 103 -2.35 5.29 -11.13
C VAL A 103 -3.64 6.10 -11.22
N PHE A 104 -4.21 6.27 -12.42
CA PHE A 104 -5.44 7.01 -12.65
C PHE A 104 -6.70 6.13 -12.68
N LYS A 105 -6.61 4.84 -12.36
CA LYS A 105 -7.80 4.02 -12.16
C LYS A 105 -8.62 4.56 -10.99
N SER A 106 -9.86 4.90 -11.28
CA SER A 106 -10.83 5.42 -10.31
C SER A 106 -12.12 4.61 -10.40
N PHE A 107 -12.75 4.42 -9.25
CA PHE A 107 -13.99 3.68 -9.12
C PHE A 107 -14.88 4.35 -8.10
N VAL A 108 -16.18 4.08 -8.19
CA VAL A 108 -17.12 4.38 -7.11
C VAL A 108 -17.01 3.32 -6.02
N TRP A 109 -17.31 3.67 -4.78
CA TRP A 109 -17.25 2.72 -3.67
C TRP A 109 -18.45 1.76 -3.68
N SER A 110 -19.64 2.25 -4.08
CA SER A 110 -20.86 1.44 -4.19
C SER A 110 -21.77 2.00 -5.29
N SER A 111 -22.18 1.13 -6.22
CA SER A 111 -23.14 1.45 -7.27
C SER A 111 -23.81 0.18 -7.79
N PRO A 112 -25.10 0.22 -8.19
CA PRO A 112 -25.77 -0.91 -8.82
C PRO A 112 -25.53 -1.03 -10.33
N VAL A 113 -24.91 -0.03 -10.97
CA VAL A 113 -24.88 0.10 -12.45
C VAL A 113 -23.51 0.44 -13.03
N THR A 114 -22.48 0.59 -12.20
CA THR A 114 -21.11 0.90 -12.61
C THR A 114 -20.13 0.09 -11.79
N ASP A 115 -19.00 -0.27 -12.39
CA ASP A 115 -17.90 -0.96 -11.70
C ASP A 115 -17.47 -0.18 -10.46
N THR A 116 -17.28 -0.92 -9.38
CA THR A 116 -16.95 -0.43 -8.05
C THR A 116 -15.51 -0.79 -7.67
N VAL A 117 -15.05 -0.25 -6.54
CA VAL A 117 -13.79 -0.67 -5.93
C VAL A 117 -13.72 -2.18 -5.69
N TRP A 118 -14.86 -2.86 -5.51
CA TRP A 118 -14.90 -4.31 -5.27
C TRP A 118 -14.69 -5.11 -6.56
N ASP A 119 -15.25 -4.64 -7.68
CA ASP A 119 -15.03 -5.25 -8.99
C ASP A 119 -13.56 -5.11 -9.42
N TRP A 120 -12.93 -3.98 -9.07
CA TRP A 120 -11.50 -3.80 -9.27
C TRP A 120 -10.64 -4.71 -8.39
N ILE A 121 -10.99 -4.90 -7.11
CA ILE A 121 -10.30 -5.86 -6.24
C ILE A 121 -10.45 -7.29 -6.77
N ASP A 122 -11.64 -7.67 -7.26
CA ASP A 122 -11.87 -8.97 -7.88
C ASP A 122 -11.01 -9.15 -9.15
N ALA A 123 -10.90 -8.11 -9.98
CA ALA A 123 -10.03 -8.12 -11.16
C ALA A 123 -8.54 -8.32 -10.80
N ILE A 124 -8.05 -7.70 -9.73
CA ILE A 124 -6.66 -7.88 -9.26
C ILE A 124 -6.44 -9.31 -8.74
N ASN A 125 -7.40 -9.84 -7.99
CA ASN A 125 -7.31 -11.18 -7.42
C ASN A 125 -7.46 -12.30 -8.45
N THR A 126 -8.06 -12.00 -9.60
CA THR A 126 -8.26 -12.94 -10.71
C THR A 126 -7.30 -12.70 -11.89
N GLU A 127 -6.38 -11.74 -11.75
CA GLU A 127 -5.41 -11.42 -12.79
C GLU A 127 -4.63 -12.67 -13.22
N VAL A 128 -4.41 -12.80 -14.53
CA VAL A 128 -3.71 -13.93 -15.18
C VAL A 128 -4.49 -15.26 -15.24
N GLY A 129 -5.83 -15.24 -15.23
CA GLY A 129 -6.69 -16.31 -15.80
C GLY A 129 -6.58 -17.74 -15.20
N ASN A 130 -5.70 -17.94 -14.22
CA ASN A 130 -5.44 -19.21 -13.53
C ASN A 130 -5.65 -19.07 -12.01
N GLY A 131 -6.23 -17.96 -11.53
CA GLY A 131 -6.59 -17.77 -10.11
C GLY A 131 -5.42 -17.50 -9.16
N ILE A 132 -4.24 -17.18 -9.67
CA ILE A 132 -3.06 -16.85 -8.85
C ILE A 132 -3.04 -15.36 -8.48
N GLY A 133 -3.67 -14.49 -9.28
CA GLY A 133 -3.80 -13.06 -9.02
C GLY A 133 -2.49 -12.27 -9.18
N PHE A 134 -2.54 -10.98 -8.85
CA PHE A 134 -1.40 -10.07 -9.00
C PHE A 134 -0.20 -10.47 -8.14
N ALA A 135 1.00 -10.46 -8.73
CA ALA A 135 2.28 -10.81 -8.11
C ALA A 135 2.31 -12.20 -7.42
N GLY A 136 1.46 -13.13 -7.86
CA GLY A 136 1.37 -14.46 -7.28
C GLY A 136 0.38 -14.59 -6.12
N PHE A 137 -0.46 -13.57 -5.89
CA PHE A 137 -1.37 -13.49 -4.76
C PHE A 137 -2.80 -13.07 -5.16
N ASN A 138 -3.79 -13.61 -4.45
CA ASN A 138 -5.23 -13.44 -4.74
C ASN A 138 -6.07 -13.04 -3.51
N ASP A 139 -5.42 -12.55 -2.46
CA ASP A 139 -5.98 -12.03 -1.22
C ASP A 139 -5.79 -10.50 -1.11
N TRP A 140 -5.65 -9.82 -2.25
CA TRP A 140 -5.63 -8.36 -2.31
C TRP A 140 -6.97 -7.79 -1.84
N ARG A 141 -6.89 -6.66 -1.14
CA ARG A 141 -8.05 -5.95 -0.60
C ARG A 141 -7.84 -4.45 -0.69
N LEU A 142 -8.94 -3.73 -0.54
CA LEU A 142 -8.90 -2.28 -0.36
C LEU A 142 -8.35 -1.97 1.05
N PRO A 143 -7.32 -1.13 1.20
CA PRO A 143 -6.77 -0.75 2.48
C PRO A 143 -7.81 -0.02 3.32
N ASN A 144 -7.74 -0.17 4.64
CA ASN A 144 -8.48 0.70 5.54
C ASN A 144 -7.81 2.09 5.64
N VAL A 145 -8.49 3.07 6.23
CA VAL A 145 -8.00 4.45 6.27
C VAL A 145 -6.67 4.60 7.01
N ARG A 146 -6.41 3.78 8.04
CA ARG A 146 -5.15 3.81 8.81
C ARG A 146 -4.00 3.20 8.04
N GLU A 147 -4.26 2.17 7.25
CA GLU A 147 -3.26 1.58 6.35
C GLU A 147 -2.88 2.57 5.26
N LEU A 148 -3.83 3.26 4.62
CA LEU A 148 -3.47 4.31 3.65
C LEU A 148 -2.69 5.47 4.29
N LEU A 149 -3.03 5.84 5.53
CA LEU A 149 -2.27 6.83 6.28
C LEU A 149 -0.86 6.36 6.61
N SER A 150 -0.61 5.05 6.73
CA SER A 150 0.72 4.56 7.12
C SER A 150 1.77 4.84 6.05
N ILE A 151 1.37 4.99 4.79
CA ILE A 151 2.27 5.33 3.69
C ILE A 151 2.51 6.83 3.50
N VAL A 152 1.79 7.69 4.23
CA VAL A 152 1.98 9.15 4.21
C VAL A 152 3.32 9.53 4.83
N ASP A 153 4.02 10.47 4.21
CA ASP A 153 5.26 11.08 4.70
C ASP A 153 5.06 12.60 4.78
N TYR A 154 4.85 13.12 5.99
CA TYR A 154 4.64 14.55 6.27
C TYR A 154 5.93 15.38 6.17
N GLY A 155 7.08 14.75 5.95
CA GLY A 155 8.30 15.42 5.49
C GLY A 155 8.25 15.83 4.01
N ARG A 156 7.20 15.43 3.29
CA ARG A 156 7.02 15.66 1.85
C ARG A 156 5.68 16.31 1.56
N LEU A 157 5.58 16.92 0.38
CA LEU A 157 4.39 17.60 -0.08
C LEU A 157 4.24 17.38 -1.58
N ASN A 158 3.01 17.13 -2.02
CA ASN A 158 2.61 17.04 -3.42
C ASN A 158 3.52 16.14 -4.30
N PRO A 159 3.58 14.82 -4.05
CA PRO A 159 2.81 14.08 -3.04
C PRO A 159 3.53 13.90 -1.70
N SER A 160 2.74 13.85 -0.63
CA SER A 160 3.11 13.56 0.77
C SER A 160 3.21 12.05 1.03
N VAL A 161 4.09 11.37 0.29
CA VAL A 161 4.27 9.92 0.38
C VAL A 161 5.76 9.58 0.39
N ASN A 162 6.11 8.46 1.02
CA ASN A 162 7.47 7.94 0.93
C ASN A 162 7.88 7.65 -0.54
N PRO A 163 9.14 7.90 -0.96
CA PRO A 163 9.61 7.67 -2.34
C PRO A 163 9.42 6.26 -2.87
N ALA A 164 9.29 5.25 -1.99
CA ALA A 164 8.93 3.90 -2.41
C ALA A 164 7.65 3.87 -3.25
N PHE A 165 6.70 4.77 -2.98
CA PHE A 165 5.40 4.84 -3.66
C PHE A 165 5.34 5.85 -4.81
N ASN A 166 6.37 6.70 -4.97
CA ASN A 166 6.47 7.70 -6.03
C ASN A 166 7.90 7.77 -6.58
N ASN A 167 8.27 6.80 -7.42
CA ASN A 167 9.59 6.69 -8.03
C ASN A 167 9.51 6.32 -9.51
N ASN A 168 10.49 6.82 -10.29
CA ASN A 168 10.70 6.49 -11.70
C ASN A 168 9.46 6.68 -12.60
N VAL A 169 8.55 7.59 -12.22
CA VAL A 169 7.30 7.82 -12.94
C VAL A 169 7.58 8.46 -14.29
N SER A 170 7.24 7.75 -15.35
CA SER A 170 7.27 8.23 -16.73
C SER A 170 6.11 7.64 -17.51
N PRO A 171 5.62 8.30 -18.58
CA PRO A 171 4.54 7.76 -19.40
C PRO A 171 4.86 6.34 -19.90
N GLY A 172 3.96 5.40 -19.66
CA GLY A 172 4.13 3.99 -20.02
C GLY A 172 4.97 3.16 -19.04
N CYS A 173 5.36 3.70 -17.88
CA CYS A 173 6.03 2.89 -16.86
C CYS A 173 5.07 1.84 -16.29
N THR A 174 5.60 0.64 -16.02
CA THR A 174 4.83 -0.50 -15.52
C THR A 174 5.09 -0.67 -14.02
N VAL A 175 4.31 -1.52 -13.35
CA VAL A 175 4.52 -1.86 -11.93
C VAL A 175 5.93 -2.42 -11.64
N LEU A 176 6.60 -2.97 -12.66
CA LEU A 176 7.98 -3.48 -12.54
C LEU A 176 9.04 -2.37 -12.63
N THR A 177 8.71 -1.22 -13.23
CA THR A 177 9.68 -0.15 -13.50
C THR A 177 9.44 1.13 -12.70
N CYS A 178 8.23 1.33 -12.17
CA CYS A 178 7.88 2.48 -11.35
C CYS A 178 6.86 2.13 -10.27
N SER A 179 6.72 3.00 -9.28
CA SER A 179 5.47 3.15 -8.55
C SER A 179 5.07 4.61 -8.63
N ALA A 180 3.89 4.86 -9.18
CA ALA A 180 3.30 6.19 -9.25
C ALA A 180 2.32 6.43 -8.10
N ILE A 181 2.11 7.70 -7.78
CA ILE A 181 0.98 8.15 -6.97
C ILE A 181 0.46 9.46 -7.55
N SER A 182 -0.85 9.68 -7.48
CA SER A 182 -1.47 10.96 -7.78
C SER A 182 -1.77 11.69 -6.46
N PRO A 183 -1.67 13.02 -6.38
CA PRO A 183 -1.90 13.74 -5.12
C PRO A 183 -3.40 13.88 -4.74
N VAL A 184 -4.30 13.13 -5.38
CA VAL A 184 -5.76 13.22 -5.15
C VAL A 184 -6.25 12.14 -4.16
N PRO A 185 -7.54 12.14 -3.76
CA PRO A 185 -8.08 11.13 -2.83
C PRO A 185 -8.01 9.69 -3.35
N TYR A 186 -7.66 8.77 -2.45
CA TYR A 186 -7.72 7.31 -2.63
C TYR A 186 -8.76 6.71 -1.69
N TRP A 187 -9.62 5.83 -2.20
CA TRP A 187 -10.62 5.12 -1.41
C TRP A 187 -9.99 4.21 -0.35
N SER A 188 -10.57 4.24 0.85
CA SER A 188 -10.37 3.20 1.86
C SER A 188 -11.59 2.29 1.99
N SER A 189 -11.41 1.12 2.62
CA SER A 189 -12.50 0.23 3.02
C SER A 189 -13.26 0.71 4.27
N THR A 190 -12.92 1.87 4.81
CA THR A 190 -13.51 2.38 6.06
C THR A 190 -14.72 3.27 5.75
N THR A 191 -15.91 2.80 6.11
CA THR A 191 -17.16 3.59 6.07
C THR A 191 -17.16 4.62 7.21
N VAL A 192 -17.77 5.79 6.98
CA VAL A 192 -17.94 6.81 8.03
C VAL A 192 -18.93 6.28 9.08
N ALA A 193 -18.55 6.38 10.36
CA ALA A 193 -19.46 5.99 11.44
C ALA A 193 -20.72 6.86 11.38
N THR A 194 -21.90 6.25 11.53
CA THR A 194 -23.22 6.92 11.53
C THR A 194 -23.69 7.54 10.20
N VAL A 195 -22.85 7.57 9.16
CA VAL A 195 -23.19 8.00 7.80
C VAL A 195 -22.72 6.93 6.81
N ASP A 196 -23.57 5.93 6.58
CA ASP A 196 -23.21 4.74 5.78
C ASP A 196 -23.11 5.00 4.27
N VAL A 197 -23.60 6.16 3.80
CA VAL A 197 -23.46 6.64 2.43
C VAL A 197 -22.07 7.20 2.13
N ASP A 198 -21.25 7.47 3.15
CA ASP A 198 -19.90 8.03 2.99
C ASP A 198 -18.82 7.00 3.34
N ALA A 199 -17.66 7.14 2.70
CA ALA A 199 -16.45 6.40 3.06
C ALA A 199 -15.26 7.34 3.18
N TRP A 200 -14.27 6.94 3.98
CA TRP A 200 -13.04 7.70 4.15
C TRP A 200 -12.10 7.49 2.97
N THR A 201 -11.39 8.55 2.62
CA THR A 201 -10.29 8.58 1.66
C THR A 201 -9.04 9.17 2.30
N VAL A 202 -7.88 8.93 1.68
CA VAL A 202 -6.64 9.65 1.98
C VAL A 202 -6.19 10.42 0.73
N GLU A 203 -6.02 11.73 0.86
CA GLU A 203 -5.51 12.62 -0.19
C GLU A 203 -4.01 12.83 -0.03
N PHE A 204 -3.23 12.44 -1.04
CA PHE A 204 -1.77 12.49 -0.96
C PHE A 204 -1.16 13.86 -1.31
N ALA A 205 -1.93 14.90 -1.64
CA ALA A 205 -1.38 16.25 -1.78
C ALA A 205 -0.67 16.70 -0.50
N ALA A 206 -1.31 16.48 0.65
CA ALA A 206 -0.82 16.86 1.98
C ALA A 206 -1.10 15.82 3.09
N GLY A 207 -1.65 14.65 2.75
CA GLY A 207 -1.87 13.57 3.72
C GLY A 207 -3.16 13.76 4.53
N HIS A 208 -4.20 14.31 3.89
CA HIS A 208 -5.49 14.56 4.53
C HIS A 208 -6.37 13.32 4.53
N VAL A 209 -7.18 13.17 5.57
CA VAL A 209 -8.28 12.19 5.62
C VAL A 209 -9.57 12.94 5.35
N VAL A 210 -10.29 12.55 4.30
CA VAL A 210 -11.53 13.23 3.87
C VAL A 210 -12.60 12.19 3.59
N ALA A 211 -13.84 12.46 3.99
CA ALA A 211 -14.98 11.62 3.67
C ALA A 211 -15.67 12.10 2.38
N PHE A 212 -16.06 11.16 1.53
CA PHE A 212 -16.82 11.43 0.30
C PHE A 212 -17.98 10.44 0.16
N LEU A 213 -18.98 10.81 -0.64
CA LEU A 213 -20.11 9.95 -0.97
C LEU A 213 -19.61 8.71 -1.72
N LYS A 214 -20.12 7.54 -1.36
CA LYS A 214 -19.76 6.26 -1.99
C LYS A 214 -20.10 6.17 -3.48
N SER A 215 -20.91 7.09 -3.99
CA SER A 215 -21.23 7.25 -5.41
C SER A 215 -20.21 8.08 -6.19
N GLU A 216 -19.26 8.75 -5.54
CA GLU A 216 -18.20 9.51 -6.18
C GLU A 216 -17.04 8.60 -6.63
N SER A 217 -16.28 9.02 -7.64
CA SER A 217 -15.15 8.24 -8.15
C SER A 217 -13.82 8.74 -7.59
N HIS A 218 -13.06 7.86 -6.94
CA HIS A 218 -11.73 8.15 -6.42
C HIS A 218 -10.75 7.03 -6.74
N LEU A 219 -9.45 7.33 -6.58
CA LEU A 219 -8.39 6.41 -6.94
C LEU A 219 -8.27 5.24 -5.98
N VAL A 220 -7.55 4.20 -6.42
CA VAL A 220 -7.41 2.95 -5.68
C VAL A 220 -5.97 2.45 -5.66
N ARG A 221 -5.59 1.78 -4.58
CA ARG A 221 -4.34 1.04 -4.41
C ARG A 221 -4.61 -0.16 -3.51
N ALA A 222 -4.15 -1.33 -3.91
CA ALA A 222 -4.43 -2.56 -3.19
C ALA A 222 -3.36 -2.82 -2.14
N VAL A 223 -3.77 -3.49 -1.08
CA VAL A 223 -2.89 -3.96 -0.01
C VAL A 223 -3.25 -5.40 0.32
N ARG A 224 -2.31 -6.15 0.88
CA ARG A 224 -2.54 -7.50 1.41
C ARG A 224 -1.63 -7.82 2.59
N GLY A 225 -1.91 -8.95 3.24
CA GLY A 225 -1.14 -9.44 4.38
C GLY A 225 -1.06 -8.45 5.54
N GLY A 226 0.01 -8.59 6.33
CA GLY A 226 0.38 -7.68 7.42
C GLY A 226 -0.58 -7.63 8.60
N CYS A 227 -0.21 -6.82 9.59
CA CYS A 227 -1.14 -6.47 10.65
C CYS A 227 -2.18 -5.50 10.12
N VAL A 228 -3.45 -5.86 10.24
CA VAL A 228 -4.53 -4.91 9.98
C VAL A 228 -4.61 -3.94 11.15
N MET A 229 -4.32 -2.67 10.89
CA MET A 229 -4.48 -1.60 11.89
C MET A 229 -5.96 -1.23 12.01
N GLN A 230 -6.62 -1.61 13.11
CA GLN A 230 -8.00 -1.21 13.46
C GLN A 230 -8.02 0.11 14.23
#